data_AF-A0A9P3F0D7-F1
#
_entry.id   AF-A0A9P3F0D7-F1
#
_cell.length_a   1.000
_cell.length_b   1.000
_cell.length_c   1.000
_cell.angle_alpha   90.00
_cell.angle_beta   90.00
_cell.angle_gamma   90.00
#
_symmetry.space_group_name_H-M   'P 1'
#
loop_
_entity.id
_entity.type
_entity.pdbx_description
1 polymer ?
#
loop_
_entity_poly.entity_id
_entity_poly.type
_entity_poly.pdbx_seq_one_letter_code
_entity_poly.pdbx_strand_id
1 'polypeptide(L)'
;MATVQEGSAGDSSVQPEGSLIAEATGKVPATLSAADGADEAAVHKAYPSPPLKRKDISPCDDHLASPGEDAHSGSESEDHQRPPVYDLAQQIKDLQTENKRLQEEYSKISLSMRKEGARTGWYDVTDQEVQIFCNRLHSKLYNWSVDYAIEDVNIVEPKLSASEKQNIITSLDGYCKQENWESLMKQFPARIQEGILQVFAHTLWTKHLFEDVFMKPFLYFDFYEQEEMTSTAGEPDTSLPTKLQNMYQMFRTVDEAQAQAWRSDTVRLANSIVPLNEIDANAPLSMAAATELLGMSPKTPIVGPEAYLLGERSKQARRSAVERLVSSILDGPMRLMLRELSSPEEADRRNQVIIDIYRSTAELAAECWADRSLWEIRGLDKLGTFHWHTETLTPHNFHIPEDRLNGKAVLVVIQPPLYRWGDEALQYHLDLMVAQGTVIVEDPAPT
;
A
#
# COMPACT_ATOMS: atom_id res chain seq x y z
N MET A 1 51.70 -47.92 1.63
CA MET A 1 53.07 -47.68 1.13
C MET A 1 53.17 -46.22 0.71
N ALA A 2 54.28 -45.55 1.06
CA ALA A 2 54.63 -44.12 0.87
C ALA A 2 54.07 -43.10 1.90
N THR A 3 54.84 -43.01 2.99
CA THR A 3 55.36 -41.84 3.76
C THR A 3 55.42 -40.49 3.00
N VAL A 4 55.21 -39.28 3.58
CA VAL A 4 56.16 -38.38 4.32
C VAL A 4 55.41 -37.01 4.44
N GLN A 5 55.13 -36.43 5.63
CA GLN A 5 55.93 -35.47 6.47
C GLN A 5 55.69 -33.97 6.10
N GLU A 6 55.03 -33.18 6.97
CA GLU A 6 55.53 -32.17 7.95
C GLU A 6 55.88 -30.76 7.40
N GLY A 7 55.47 -29.73 8.17
CA GLY A 7 55.98 -28.35 8.11
C GLY A 7 54.92 -27.30 8.52
N SER A 8 54.81 -26.97 9.82
CA SER A 8 55.40 -25.75 10.45
C SER A 8 54.61 -24.46 10.18
N ALA A 9 53.76 -24.00 11.10
CA ALA A 9 54.05 -23.03 12.18
C ALA A 9 54.13 -21.57 11.70
N GLY A 10 53.19 -20.76 12.18
CA GLY A 10 53.10 -19.31 11.97
C GLY A 10 52.21 -18.70 13.05
N ASP A 11 52.82 -18.49 14.21
CA ASP A 11 52.29 -17.90 15.43
C ASP A 11 52.18 -16.37 15.26
N SER A 12 51.06 -15.75 15.66
CA SER A 12 50.95 -14.30 15.87
C SER A 12 49.75 -13.98 16.77
N SER A 13 50.05 -14.04 18.06
CA SER A 13 49.33 -13.44 19.17
C SER A 13 49.12 -11.91 18.98
N VAL A 14 47.88 -11.44 19.11
CA VAL A 14 47.57 -10.08 19.59
C VAL A 14 46.39 -10.20 20.57
N GLN A 15 46.60 -9.76 21.80
CA GLN A 15 45.60 -9.70 22.87
C GLN A 15 44.60 -8.55 22.65
N PRO A 16 43.37 -8.66 23.20
CA PRO A 16 42.39 -7.59 23.24
C PRO A 16 42.50 -6.76 24.52
N GLU A 17 42.55 -5.43 24.39
CA GLU A 17 42.29 -4.48 25.48
C GLU A 17 40.92 -3.83 25.26
N GLY A 18 40.11 -3.72 26.32
CA GLY A 18 38.92 -2.85 26.31
C GLY A 18 37.66 -3.39 26.98
N SER A 19 37.79 -3.90 28.20
CA SER A 19 36.68 -4.18 29.10
C SER A 19 35.94 -2.88 29.49
N LEU A 20 34.64 -2.80 29.25
CA LEU A 20 33.72 -1.94 30.02
C LEU A 20 32.53 -2.77 30.49
N ILE A 21 32.62 -3.20 31.75
CA ILE A 21 31.54 -3.76 32.55
C ILE A 21 30.66 -2.58 32.99
N ALA A 22 29.38 -2.65 32.67
CA ALA A 22 28.34 -1.90 33.36
C ALA A 22 27.29 -2.89 33.88
N GLU A 23 27.50 -3.36 35.11
CA GLU A 23 26.44 -3.92 35.93
C GLU A 23 25.47 -2.79 36.31
N ALA A 24 24.23 -2.88 35.84
CA ALA A 24 23.12 -2.13 36.40
C ALA A 24 22.03 -3.13 36.78
N THR A 25 22.04 -3.46 38.06
CA THR A 25 21.01 -4.15 38.82
C THR A 25 19.68 -3.40 38.73
N GLY A 26 18.62 -4.08 38.29
CA GLY A 26 17.28 -3.48 38.20
C GLY A 26 16.18 -4.54 38.25
N LYS A 27 15.60 -4.69 39.44
CA LYS A 27 14.52 -5.61 39.79
C LYS A 27 13.34 -5.64 38.81
N VAL A 28 12.96 -6.86 38.46
CA VAL A 28 11.61 -7.28 38.03
C VAL A 28 10.56 -6.92 39.10
N PRO A 29 9.34 -6.52 38.69
CA PRO A 29 8.14 -6.97 39.38
C PRO A 29 7.28 -7.86 38.48
N ALA A 30 6.91 -9.00 39.04
CA ALA A 30 5.98 -9.95 38.47
C ALA A 30 4.52 -9.55 38.71
N THR A 31 3.68 -9.95 37.76
CA THR A 31 2.26 -10.37 37.87
C THR A 31 1.17 -9.39 38.29
N LEU A 32 0.24 -9.15 37.36
CA LEU A 32 -1.23 -9.21 37.53
C LEU A 32 -1.77 -9.65 36.15
N SER A 33 -2.01 -10.95 35.91
CA SER A 33 -3.24 -11.72 36.14
C SER A 33 -4.47 -11.22 35.35
N ALA A 34 -5.06 -12.20 34.65
CA ALA A 34 -6.17 -12.15 33.71
C ALA A 34 -7.48 -11.58 34.25
N ALA A 35 -8.29 -11.05 33.34
CA ALA A 35 -9.75 -11.14 33.43
C ALA A 35 -10.33 -11.19 32.01
N ASP A 36 -10.93 -12.34 31.69
CA ASP A 36 -11.97 -12.50 30.68
C ASP A 36 -13.20 -11.64 31.00
N GLY A 37 -13.97 -11.28 29.97
CA GLY A 37 -15.38 -10.91 30.13
C GLY A 37 -15.85 -9.80 29.22
N ALA A 38 -16.62 -10.19 28.21
CA ALA A 38 -17.43 -9.34 27.35
C ALA A 38 -18.42 -8.45 28.13
N ASP A 39 -18.67 -7.22 27.65
CA ASP A 39 -20.02 -6.84 27.24
C ASP A 39 -20.06 -5.51 26.46
N GLU A 40 -21.08 -5.41 25.62
CA GLU A 40 -21.42 -4.32 24.71
C GLU A 40 -21.76 -2.98 25.39
N ALA A 41 -21.77 -1.95 24.55
CA ALA A 41 -22.56 -0.72 24.64
C ALA A 41 -22.08 0.41 25.58
N ALA A 42 -21.38 1.41 25.01
CA ALA A 42 -21.59 2.82 25.38
C ALA A 42 -21.08 3.83 24.34
N VAL A 43 -22.03 4.34 23.53
CA VAL A 43 -22.30 5.77 23.31
C VAL A 43 -21.14 6.69 22.86
N HIS A 44 -21.24 7.13 21.61
CA HIS A 44 -20.62 8.33 21.06
C HIS A 44 -20.65 9.52 22.03
N LYS A 45 -19.49 9.97 22.50
CA LYS A 45 -19.30 11.34 22.99
C LYS A 45 -18.50 12.13 21.95
N ALA A 46 -19.24 12.77 21.05
CA ALA A 46 -18.72 13.85 20.23
C ALA A 46 -18.35 15.04 21.15
N TYR A 47 -17.12 15.53 21.05
CA TYR A 47 -16.74 16.80 21.64
C TYR A 47 -17.38 17.95 20.84
N PRO A 48 -18.06 18.91 21.48
CA PRO A 48 -18.63 20.05 20.76
C PRO A 48 -17.53 21.06 20.42
N SER A 49 -17.42 21.40 19.13
CA SER A 49 -16.61 22.52 18.64
C SER A 49 -17.12 23.86 19.21
N PRO A 50 -16.24 24.88 19.39
CA PRO A 50 -16.65 26.17 19.93
C PRO A 50 -17.58 26.93 18.97
N PRO A 51 -18.56 27.71 19.45
CA PRO A 51 -19.49 28.42 18.59
C PRO A 51 -18.82 29.62 17.93
N LEU A 52 -18.79 29.62 16.60
CA LEU A 52 -18.51 30.80 15.79
C LEU A 52 -19.68 31.79 15.94
N LYS A 53 -19.44 32.92 16.61
CA LYS A 53 -20.38 34.04 16.66
C LYS A 53 -20.57 34.60 15.25
N ARG A 54 -21.68 34.24 14.59
CA ARG A 54 -22.18 34.96 13.42
C ARG A 54 -22.80 36.28 13.90
N LYS A 55 -22.36 37.38 13.28
CA LYS A 55 -22.93 38.71 13.46
C LYS A 55 -24.16 38.80 12.58
N ASP A 56 -25.31 39.08 13.19
CA ASP A 56 -26.61 39.17 12.53
C ASP A 56 -26.62 40.23 11.43
N ILE A 57 -27.07 39.85 10.23
CA ILE A 57 -27.47 40.78 9.17
C ILE A 57 -28.99 40.70 9.11
N SER A 58 -29.64 41.79 9.50
CA SER A 58 -31.09 41.97 9.45
C SER A 58 -31.57 42.08 8.00
N PRO A 59 -32.74 41.52 7.63
CA PRO A 59 -33.35 41.71 6.31
C PRO A 59 -34.13 43.03 6.27
N CYS A 60 -34.05 43.74 5.14
CA CYS A 60 -34.92 44.88 4.84
C CYS A 60 -36.15 44.40 4.08
N ASP A 61 -37.34 44.70 4.60
CA ASP A 61 -38.62 44.54 3.92
C ASP A 61 -38.94 45.76 3.04
N ASP A 62 -39.48 45.45 1.86
CA ASP A 62 -40.14 46.33 0.92
C ASP A 62 -41.44 46.90 1.51
N HIS A 63 -41.73 48.19 1.26
CA HIS A 63 -43.10 48.63 0.94
C HIS A 63 -43.12 49.98 0.19
N LEU A 64 -43.74 49.93 -0.98
CA LEU A 64 -44.20 51.03 -1.83
C LEU A 64 -45.44 51.72 -1.24
N ALA A 65 -45.50 53.06 -1.28
CA ALA A 65 -46.75 53.81 -1.50
C ALA A 65 -46.49 55.27 -1.92
N SER A 66 -47.41 55.78 -2.74
CA SER A 66 -47.39 56.98 -3.61
C SER A 66 -47.86 58.30 -2.94
N PRO A 67 -47.90 59.44 -3.66
CA PRO A 67 -47.62 60.79 -3.12
C PRO A 67 -48.87 61.61 -2.78
N GLY A 68 -48.68 62.64 -1.95
CA GLY A 68 -49.63 63.73 -1.71
C GLY A 68 -48.89 65.04 -1.49
N GLU A 69 -49.27 66.05 -2.27
CA GLU A 69 -48.85 67.45 -2.18
C GLU A 69 -49.29 68.08 -0.85
N ASP A 70 -48.45 68.94 -0.27
CA ASP A 70 -48.81 70.33 0.00
C ASP A 70 -47.67 71.11 0.67
N ALA A 71 -47.58 72.38 0.29
CA ALA A 71 -46.55 73.33 0.67
C ALA A 71 -46.68 73.80 2.14
N HIS A 72 -45.56 73.98 2.83
CA HIS A 72 -45.33 75.18 3.63
C HIS A 72 -43.85 75.42 3.99
N SER A 73 -43.48 76.69 3.85
CA SER A 73 -42.26 77.37 4.25
C SER A 73 -41.99 77.28 5.75
N GLY A 74 -40.73 77.08 6.14
CA GLY A 74 -40.27 77.32 7.51
C GLY A 74 -38.87 76.79 7.75
N SER A 75 -37.92 77.71 7.84
CA SER A 75 -36.55 77.48 8.30
C SER A 75 -36.49 76.80 9.65
N GLU A 76 -35.63 75.80 9.82
CA GLU A 76 -34.64 75.74 10.90
C GLU A 76 -33.74 74.50 10.75
N SER A 77 -32.44 74.78 10.66
CA SER A 77 -31.31 73.99 11.12
C SER A 77 -31.56 72.55 11.61
N GLU A 78 -31.25 71.55 10.77
CA GLU A 78 -30.73 70.27 11.24
C GLU A 78 -29.64 69.78 10.28
N ASP A 79 -28.39 70.00 10.70
CA ASP A 79 -27.17 69.47 10.10
C ASP A 79 -27.16 67.94 10.27
N HIS A 80 -27.86 67.23 9.38
CA HIS A 80 -27.82 65.79 9.29
C HIS A 80 -26.43 65.38 8.80
N GLN A 81 -25.64 64.91 9.77
CA GLN A 81 -24.40 64.17 9.64
C GLN A 81 -24.40 63.29 8.37
N ARG A 82 -23.80 63.81 7.29
CA ARG A 82 -23.14 62.95 6.31
C ARG A 82 -22.08 62.16 7.08
N PRO A 83 -22.00 60.83 6.94
CA PRO A 83 -20.85 60.10 7.47
C PRO A 83 -19.61 60.79 6.92
N PRO A 84 -18.66 61.21 7.78
CA PRO A 84 -17.55 62.02 7.34
C PRO A 84 -16.82 61.21 6.27
N VAL A 85 -16.67 61.78 5.07
CA VAL A 85 -15.93 61.19 3.93
C VAL A 85 -14.52 60.74 4.34
N TYR A 86 -14.02 61.27 5.46
CA TYR A 86 -12.79 60.87 6.14
C TYR A 86 -12.78 59.44 6.69
N ASP A 87 -13.91 58.90 7.13
CA ASP A 87 -14.04 57.53 7.66
C ASP A 87 -14.00 56.49 6.53
N LEU A 88 -14.63 56.79 5.39
CA LEU A 88 -14.63 55.90 4.23
C LEU A 88 -13.23 55.77 3.59
N ALA A 89 -12.48 56.88 3.51
CA ALA A 89 -11.12 56.87 2.99
C ALA A 89 -10.17 56.05 3.88
N GLN A 90 -10.36 56.11 5.20
CA GLN A 90 -9.59 55.31 6.14
C GLN A 90 -9.96 53.82 6.03
N GLN A 91 -11.25 53.49 5.92
CA GLN A 91 -11.72 52.11 5.69
C GLN A 91 -11.17 51.52 4.38
N ILE A 92 -11.13 52.29 3.29
CA ILE A 92 -10.55 51.84 2.01
C ILE A 92 -9.05 51.54 2.18
N LYS A 93 -8.32 52.40 2.91
CA LYS A 93 -6.88 52.20 3.17
C LYS A 93 -6.62 50.97 4.03
N ASP A 94 -7.45 50.74 5.04
CA ASP A 94 -7.36 49.59 5.93
C ASP A 94 -7.68 48.29 5.16
N LEU A 95 -8.73 48.30 4.34
CA LEU A 95 -9.08 47.17 3.46
C LEU A 95 -7.99 46.87 2.43
N GLN A 96 -7.37 47.89 1.84
CA GLN A 96 -6.25 47.70 0.91
C GLN A 96 -5.03 47.08 1.61
N THR A 97 -4.76 47.50 2.83
CA THR A 97 -3.66 46.96 3.65
C THR A 97 -3.93 45.50 3.99
N GLU A 98 -5.15 45.17 4.41
CA GLU A 98 -5.55 43.81 4.73
C GLU A 98 -5.58 42.90 3.51
N ASN A 99 -6.07 43.38 2.36
CA ASN A 99 -6.06 42.62 1.12
C ASN A 99 -4.63 42.30 0.67
N LYS A 100 -3.70 43.25 0.81
CA LYS A 100 -2.27 43.01 0.56
C LYS A 100 -1.70 41.96 1.51
N ARG A 101 -2.03 42.03 2.81
CA ARG A 101 -1.62 41.04 3.82
C ARG A 101 -2.13 39.64 3.46
N LEU A 102 -3.41 39.53 3.11
CA LEU A 102 -4.05 38.27 2.71
C LEU A 102 -3.45 37.71 1.42
N GLN A 103 -3.10 38.55 0.45
CA GLN A 103 -2.41 38.12 -0.78
C GLN A 103 -1.01 37.57 -0.50
N GLU A 104 -0.25 38.18 0.41
CA GLU A 104 1.05 37.68 0.84
C GLU A 104 0.92 36.35 1.60
N GLU A 105 -0.08 36.23 2.48
CA GLU A 105 -0.38 35.02 3.23
C GLU A 105 -0.81 33.88 2.30
N TYR A 106 -1.72 34.16 1.36
CA TYR A 106 -2.13 33.22 0.31
C TYR A 106 -0.94 32.77 -0.54
N SER A 107 -0.04 33.69 -0.90
CA SER A 107 1.16 33.35 -1.68
C SER A 107 2.10 32.43 -0.90
N LYS A 108 2.28 32.66 0.41
CA LYS A 108 3.08 31.78 1.28
C LYS A 108 2.45 30.40 1.42
N ILE A 109 1.13 30.34 1.65
CA ILE A 109 0.38 29.09 1.74
C ILE A 109 0.46 28.34 0.41
N SER A 110 0.20 29.01 -0.71
CA SER A 110 0.28 28.43 -2.06
C SER A 110 1.68 27.90 -2.38
N LEU A 111 2.74 28.64 -2.01
CA LEU A 111 4.12 28.17 -2.16
C LEU A 111 4.40 26.95 -1.27
N SER A 112 3.90 26.94 -0.04
CA SER A 112 4.03 25.78 0.87
C SER A 112 3.31 24.56 0.31
N MET A 113 2.07 24.72 -0.16
CA MET A 113 1.30 23.67 -0.81
C MET A 113 1.98 23.17 -2.08
N ARG A 114 2.58 24.05 -2.89
CA ARG A 114 3.34 23.64 -4.07
C ARG A 114 4.60 22.87 -3.71
N LYS A 115 5.33 23.28 -2.67
CA LYS A 115 6.51 22.54 -2.17
C LYS A 115 6.12 21.17 -1.62
N GLU A 116 4.97 21.09 -0.98
CA GLU A 116 4.42 19.85 -0.43
C GLU A 116 3.92 18.92 -1.55
N GLY A 117 3.17 19.44 -2.52
CA GLY A 117 2.78 18.72 -3.73
C GLY A 117 3.99 18.24 -4.55
N ALA A 118 5.06 19.04 -4.60
CA ALA A 118 6.32 18.62 -5.21
C ALA A 118 7.08 17.57 -4.39
N ARG A 119 6.75 17.38 -3.10
CA ARG A 119 7.29 16.28 -2.27
C ARG A 119 6.44 15.01 -2.40
N THR A 120 5.12 15.13 -2.52
CA THR A 120 4.19 13.99 -2.74
C THR A 120 4.29 13.44 -4.16
N GLY A 121 4.44 14.30 -5.18
CA GLY A 121 4.59 13.92 -6.59
C GLY A 121 5.96 13.34 -6.99
N TRP A 122 6.77 12.85 -6.04
CA TRP A 122 8.03 12.15 -6.35
C TRP A 122 7.80 10.79 -7.04
N TYR A 123 6.66 10.15 -6.76
CA TYR A 123 6.21 8.91 -7.38
C TYR A 123 4.75 9.09 -7.80
N ASP A 124 4.52 9.62 -9.00
CA ASP A 124 3.17 9.80 -9.54
C ASP A 124 2.73 8.52 -10.25
N VAL A 125 2.59 7.43 -9.49
CA VAL A 125 2.01 6.19 -10.02
C VAL A 125 0.49 6.36 -10.02
N THR A 126 -0.09 6.36 -11.20
CA THR A 126 -1.52 6.56 -11.37
C THR A 126 -2.29 5.28 -11.07
N ASP A 127 -3.56 5.41 -10.66
CA ASP A 127 -4.44 4.26 -10.47
C ASP A 127 -4.53 3.38 -11.74
N GLN A 128 -4.48 4.00 -12.92
CA GLN A 128 -4.48 3.28 -14.20
C GLN A 128 -3.21 2.44 -14.40
N GLU A 129 -2.04 2.95 -14.00
CA GLU A 129 -0.78 2.20 -14.07
C GLU A 129 -0.78 1.01 -13.11
N VAL A 130 -1.28 1.20 -11.88
CA VAL A 130 -1.45 0.12 -10.90
C VAL A 130 -2.43 -0.93 -11.43
N GLN A 131 -3.56 -0.51 -12.01
CA GLN A 131 -4.54 -1.41 -12.62
C GLN A 131 -3.93 -2.23 -13.77
N ILE A 132 -3.21 -1.58 -14.70
CA ILE A 132 -2.50 -2.25 -15.80
C ILE A 132 -1.47 -3.24 -15.24
N PHE A 133 -0.75 -2.85 -14.19
CA PHE A 133 0.21 -3.73 -13.54
C PHE A 133 -0.46 -4.98 -12.96
N CYS A 134 -1.55 -4.84 -12.20
CA CYS A 134 -2.30 -5.97 -11.64
C CYS A 134 -2.81 -6.91 -12.74
N ASN A 135 -3.35 -6.38 -13.85
CA ASN A 135 -3.79 -7.20 -14.98
C ASN A 135 -2.64 -8.00 -15.62
N ARG A 136 -1.48 -7.36 -15.81
CA ARG A 136 -0.27 -8.03 -16.32
C ARG A 136 0.27 -9.06 -15.34
N LEU A 137 0.24 -8.74 -14.05
CA LEU A 137 0.66 -9.62 -12.97
C LEU A 137 -0.17 -10.91 -12.97
N HIS A 138 -1.51 -10.79 -13.01
CA HIS A 138 -2.42 -11.92 -13.12
C HIS A 138 -2.07 -12.83 -14.29
N SER A 139 -1.86 -12.26 -15.49
CA SER A 139 -1.50 -13.04 -16.67
C SER A 139 -0.13 -13.73 -16.53
N LYS A 140 0.87 -13.06 -15.94
CA LYS A 140 2.20 -13.63 -15.74
C LYS A 140 2.17 -14.80 -14.75
N LEU A 141 1.46 -14.66 -13.63
CA LEU A 141 1.32 -15.73 -12.62
C LEU A 141 0.48 -16.90 -13.14
N TYR A 142 -0.57 -16.61 -13.92
CA TYR A 142 -1.33 -17.65 -14.63
C TYR A 142 -0.41 -18.45 -15.56
N ASN A 143 0.34 -17.78 -16.45
CA ASN A 143 1.25 -18.46 -17.37
C ASN A 143 2.32 -19.26 -16.63
N TRP A 144 2.90 -18.70 -15.57
CA TRP A 144 3.86 -19.44 -14.73
C TRP A 144 3.23 -20.71 -14.14
N SER A 145 1.99 -20.63 -13.67
CA SER A 145 1.28 -21.78 -13.08
C SER A 145 0.96 -22.84 -14.12
N VAL A 146 0.55 -22.43 -15.33
CA VAL A 146 0.38 -23.35 -16.46
C VAL A 146 1.70 -24.03 -16.83
N ASP A 147 2.79 -23.27 -16.88
CA ASP A 147 4.09 -23.79 -17.29
C ASP A 147 4.70 -24.73 -16.24
N TYR A 148 4.51 -24.50 -14.93
CA TYR A 148 5.31 -25.15 -13.89
C TYR A 148 4.52 -25.89 -12.79
N ALA A 149 3.20 -25.72 -12.71
CA ALA A 149 2.37 -26.51 -11.80
C ALA A 149 1.80 -27.76 -12.48
N ILE A 150 1.31 -28.70 -11.67
CA ILE A 150 0.71 -29.95 -12.13
C ILE A 150 -0.64 -29.63 -12.77
N GLU A 151 -0.80 -29.98 -14.04
CA GLU A 151 -1.99 -29.68 -14.85
C GLU A 151 -3.21 -30.50 -14.42
N ASP A 152 -3.09 -31.82 -14.32
CA ASP A 152 -4.19 -32.70 -13.91
C ASP A 152 -3.92 -33.26 -12.52
N VAL A 153 -4.71 -32.82 -11.55
CA VAL A 153 -4.62 -33.27 -10.15
C VAL A 153 -4.82 -34.78 -10.03
N ASN A 154 -5.60 -35.42 -10.90
CA ASN A 154 -5.94 -36.84 -10.81
C ASN A 154 -4.69 -37.75 -10.95
N ILE A 155 -3.62 -37.25 -11.59
CA ILE A 155 -2.36 -37.97 -11.76
C ILE A 155 -1.60 -38.12 -10.43
N VAL A 156 -1.75 -37.14 -9.53
CA VAL A 156 -0.97 -37.04 -8.30
C VAL A 156 -1.82 -37.16 -7.04
N GLU A 157 -3.13 -36.90 -7.11
CA GLU A 157 -4.04 -36.95 -5.97
C GLU A 157 -3.96 -38.28 -5.20
N PRO A 158 -3.91 -39.46 -5.85
CA PRO A 158 -3.81 -40.73 -5.13
C PRO A 158 -2.50 -40.90 -4.34
N LYS A 159 -1.48 -40.08 -4.66
CA LYS A 159 -0.17 -40.08 -4.00
C LYS A 159 -0.09 -39.04 -2.88
N LEU A 160 -0.96 -38.03 -2.88
CA LEU A 160 -1.00 -37.01 -1.85
C LEU A 160 -1.64 -37.58 -0.58
N SER A 161 -0.90 -37.51 0.52
CA SER A 161 -1.42 -37.81 1.85
C SER A 161 -2.49 -36.81 2.27
N ALA A 162 -3.37 -37.20 3.21
CA ALA A 162 -4.36 -36.30 3.79
C ALA A 162 -3.72 -35.05 4.42
N SER A 163 -2.55 -35.19 5.05
CA SER A 163 -1.79 -34.06 5.60
C SER A 163 -1.26 -33.12 4.52
N GLU A 164 -0.82 -33.64 3.37
CA GLU A 164 -0.36 -32.79 2.26
C GLU A 164 -1.52 -32.02 1.63
N LYS A 165 -2.66 -32.70 1.40
CA LYS A 165 -3.89 -32.04 0.94
C LYS A 165 -4.30 -30.91 1.89
N GLN A 166 -4.32 -31.17 3.20
CA GLN A 166 -4.64 -30.15 4.19
C GLN A 166 -3.61 -29.03 4.25
N ASN A 167 -2.32 -29.34 4.09
CA ASN A 167 -1.26 -28.33 4.07
C ASN A 167 -1.41 -27.37 2.87
N ILE A 168 -1.81 -27.87 1.70
CA ILE A 168 -2.12 -27.03 0.53
C ILE A 168 -3.26 -26.06 0.88
N ILE A 169 -4.39 -26.55 1.39
CA ILE A 169 -5.55 -25.70 1.73
C ILE A 169 -5.20 -24.68 2.82
N THR A 170 -4.48 -25.11 3.85
CA THR A 170 -4.08 -24.25 4.99
C THR A 170 -3.12 -23.16 4.55
N SER A 171 -2.21 -23.42 3.60
CA SER A 171 -1.31 -22.38 3.09
C SER A 171 -2.06 -21.24 2.36
N LEU A 172 -3.26 -21.54 1.86
CA LEU A 172 -4.17 -20.59 1.21
C LEU A 172 -5.18 -19.94 2.16
N ASP A 173 -4.97 -19.97 3.48
CA ASP A 173 -5.87 -19.32 4.44
C ASP A 173 -6.13 -17.84 4.09
N GLY A 174 -7.36 -17.37 4.30
CA GLY A 174 -7.82 -16.04 3.87
C GLY A 174 -8.05 -15.88 2.36
N TYR A 175 -7.56 -16.80 1.51
CA TYR A 175 -7.71 -16.76 0.05
C TYR A 175 -8.53 -17.93 -0.49
N CYS A 176 -8.57 -19.06 0.22
CA CYS A 176 -9.34 -20.24 -0.12
C CYS A 176 -10.20 -20.66 1.07
N LYS A 177 -11.40 -21.16 0.81
CA LYS A 177 -12.30 -21.68 1.83
C LYS A 177 -11.62 -22.83 2.59
N GLN A 178 -11.52 -22.69 3.91
CA GLN A 178 -10.84 -23.65 4.77
C GLN A 178 -11.74 -24.86 5.08
N GLU A 179 -11.79 -25.79 4.14
CA GLU A 179 -12.56 -27.03 4.25
C GLU A 179 -11.68 -28.25 3.96
N ASN A 180 -12.19 -29.44 4.28
CA ASN A 180 -11.54 -30.67 3.87
C ASN A 180 -11.52 -30.77 2.34
N TRP A 181 -10.44 -31.35 1.82
CA TRP A 181 -10.19 -31.46 0.38
C TRP A 181 -11.38 -32.02 -0.40
N GLU A 182 -11.95 -33.15 0.03
CA GLU A 182 -13.03 -33.83 -0.69
C GLU A 182 -14.33 -33.02 -0.73
N SER A 183 -14.62 -32.23 0.29
CA SER A 183 -15.80 -31.34 0.32
C SER A 183 -15.59 -30.10 -0.54
N LEU A 184 -14.38 -29.55 -0.51
CA LEU A 184 -14.02 -28.39 -1.32
C LEU A 184 -14.02 -28.74 -2.82
N MET A 185 -13.42 -29.88 -3.20
CA MET A 185 -13.36 -30.33 -4.60
C MET A 185 -14.75 -30.48 -5.23
N LYS A 186 -15.75 -30.94 -4.47
CA LYS A 186 -17.13 -31.08 -4.94
C LYS A 186 -17.84 -29.76 -5.26
N GLN A 187 -17.36 -28.64 -4.71
CA GLN A 187 -17.94 -27.31 -4.94
C GLN A 187 -17.36 -26.63 -6.19
N PHE A 188 -16.22 -27.09 -6.70
CA PHE A 188 -15.62 -26.53 -7.91
C PHE A 188 -16.27 -27.08 -9.17
N PRO A 189 -16.39 -26.28 -10.25
CA PRO A 189 -16.74 -26.79 -11.57
C PRO A 189 -15.74 -27.84 -12.06
N ALA A 190 -16.22 -28.81 -12.85
CA ALA A 190 -15.39 -29.96 -13.29
C ALA A 190 -14.06 -29.56 -13.94
N ARG A 191 -14.05 -28.51 -14.78
CA ARG A 191 -12.82 -28.00 -15.41
C ARG A 191 -11.81 -27.43 -14.40
N ILE A 192 -12.29 -26.85 -13.31
CA ILE A 192 -11.45 -26.32 -12.23
C ILE A 192 -10.96 -27.46 -11.34
N GLN A 193 -11.76 -28.51 -11.14
CA GLN A 193 -11.33 -29.69 -10.38
C GLN A 193 -10.08 -30.33 -11.00
N GLU A 194 -10.05 -30.51 -12.31
CA GLU A 194 -8.89 -31.07 -13.04
C GLU A 194 -7.63 -30.19 -12.83
N GLY A 195 -7.76 -28.88 -13.07
CA GLY A 195 -6.68 -27.89 -12.97
C GLY A 195 -6.44 -27.28 -11.59
N ILE A 196 -6.93 -27.89 -10.50
CA ILE A 196 -7.00 -27.20 -9.20
C ILE A 196 -5.62 -26.83 -8.63
N LEU A 197 -4.59 -27.66 -8.89
CA LEU A 197 -3.24 -27.40 -8.39
C LEU A 197 -2.61 -26.18 -9.10
N GLN A 198 -2.92 -25.93 -10.37
CA GLN A 198 -2.52 -24.70 -11.06
C GLN A 198 -3.21 -23.46 -10.45
N VAL A 199 -4.51 -23.57 -10.14
CA VAL A 199 -5.27 -22.50 -9.48
C VAL A 199 -4.70 -22.19 -8.10
N PHE A 200 -4.40 -23.22 -7.30
CA PHE A 200 -3.82 -23.07 -5.97
C PHE A 200 -2.39 -22.54 -6.01
N ALA A 201 -1.55 -22.96 -6.97
CA ALA A 201 -0.23 -22.40 -7.15
C ALA A 201 -0.28 -20.90 -7.52
N HIS A 202 -1.15 -20.52 -8.47
CA HIS A 202 -1.38 -19.12 -8.83
C HIS A 202 -1.83 -18.31 -7.61
N THR A 203 -2.80 -18.83 -6.87
CA THR A 203 -3.35 -18.16 -5.68
C THR A 203 -2.29 -17.99 -4.61
N LEU A 204 -1.48 -19.02 -4.34
CA LEU A 204 -0.43 -18.96 -3.31
C LEU A 204 0.65 -17.93 -3.67
N TRP A 205 1.06 -17.85 -4.94
CA TRP A 205 1.96 -16.80 -5.39
C TRP A 205 1.36 -15.41 -5.21
N THR A 206 0.09 -15.25 -5.54
CA THR A 206 -0.59 -13.96 -5.45
C THR A 206 -0.77 -13.53 -4.00
N LYS A 207 -1.12 -14.47 -3.11
CA LYS A 207 -1.20 -14.25 -1.67
C LYS A 207 0.09 -13.69 -1.11
N HIS A 208 1.20 -14.42 -1.25
CA HIS A 208 2.49 -13.96 -0.75
C HIS A 208 2.94 -12.64 -1.39
N LEU A 209 2.66 -12.44 -2.68
CA LEU A 209 3.01 -11.21 -3.37
C LEU A 209 2.26 -10.00 -2.80
N PHE A 210 0.95 -10.12 -2.54
CA PHE A 210 0.20 -9.01 -1.96
C PHE A 210 0.44 -8.85 -0.46
N GLU A 211 0.42 -9.93 0.32
CA GLU A 211 0.54 -9.86 1.79
C GLU A 211 1.97 -9.63 2.26
N ASP A 212 2.96 -10.29 1.65
CA ASP A 212 4.35 -10.26 2.12
C ASP A 212 5.23 -9.28 1.37
N VAL A 213 4.81 -8.80 0.20
CA VAL A 213 5.57 -7.81 -0.59
C VAL A 213 4.82 -6.50 -0.70
N PHE A 214 3.64 -6.50 -1.34
CA PHE A 214 2.93 -5.26 -1.63
C PHE A 214 2.48 -4.56 -0.34
N MET A 215 1.85 -5.26 0.60
CA MET A 215 1.29 -4.68 1.83
C MET A 215 2.32 -4.43 2.94
N LYS A 216 3.62 -4.70 2.70
CA LYS A 216 4.71 -4.49 3.66
C LYS A 216 5.64 -3.37 3.20
N PRO A 217 5.28 -2.08 3.45
CA PRO A 217 6.05 -0.92 2.96
C PRO A 217 7.50 -0.86 3.47
N PHE A 218 7.82 -1.58 4.55
CA PHE A 218 9.13 -1.59 5.19
C PHE A 218 9.95 -2.88 4.96
N LEU A 219 9.49 -3.80 4.11
CA LEU A 219 10.09 -5.14 3.93
C LEU A 219 11.62 -5.15 3.75
N TYR A 220 12.20 -4.12 3.15
CA TYR A 220 13.61 -4.06 2.76
C TYR A 220 14.55 -3.43 3.81
N PHE A 221 14.04 -3.00 4.96
CA PHE A 221 14.88 -2.39 5.99
C PHE A 221 15.80 -3.38 6.71
N ASP A 222 15.62 -4.69 6.53
CA ASP A 222 16.51 -5.72 7.09
C ASP A 222 17.94 -5.68 6.56
N PHE A 223 18.18 -5.06 5.41
CA PHE A 223 19.51 -5.06 4.79
C PHE A 223 20.47 -4.02 5.37
N TYR A 224 20.00 -3.18 6.29
CA TYR A 224 20.86 -2.24 7.00
C TYR A 224 21.55 -2.85 8.22
N GLU A 225 21.04 -3.98 8.70
CA GLU A 225 21.64 -4.75 9.79
C GLU A 225 22.29 -6.00 9.17
N GLN A 226 23.62 -6.00 9.07
CA GLN A 226 24.42 -7.13 8.57
C GLN A 226 24.46 -8.33 9.55
N GLU A 227 23.62 -8.37 10.57
CA GLU A 227 23.61 -9.49 11.51
C GLU A 227 22.78 -10.63 10.93
N GLU A 228 23.44 -11.76 10.71
CA GLU A 228 22.84 -13.02 10.30
C GLU A 228 21.60 -13.30 11.16
N MET A 229 20.42 -13.15 10.56
CA MET A 229 19.14 -13.58 11.13
C MET A 229 19.15 -15.10 11.29
N THR A 230 19.70 -15.57 12.40
CA THR A 230 19.44 -16.90 12.93
C THR A 230 18.14 -16.84 13.72
N SER A 231 17.01 -16.81 13.01
CA SER A 231 15.71 -16.90 13.64
C SER A 231 15.62 -18.24 14.38
N THR A 232 15.77 -18.19 15.70
CA THR A 232 15.47 -19.33 16.57
C THR A 232 13.95 -19.41 16.71
N ALA A 233 13.40 -20.59 16.46
CA ALA A 233 11.97 -20.81 16.50
C ALA A 233 11.41 -20.51 17.91
N GLY A 234 10.61 -19.45 18.04
CA GLY A 234 9.88 -19.11 19.27
C GLY A 234 10.12 -17.69 19.81
N GLU A 235 11.09 -16.94 19.29
CA GLU A 235 11.28 -15.53 19.67
C GLU A 235 10.48 -14.58 18.76
N PRO A 236 9.90 -13.49 19.31
CA PRO A 236 9.19 -12.50 18.50
C PRO A 236 10.15 -11.88 17.49
N ASP A 237 9.70 -11.70 16.25
CA ASP A 237 10.51 -11.09 15.20
C ASP A 237 10.92 -9.66 15.59
N THR A 238 12.19 -9.50 15.95
CA THR A 238 12.79 -8.22 16.32
C THR A 238 13.42 -7.49 15.14
N SER A 239 13.13 -7.91 13.90
CA SER A 239 13.60 -7.26 12.69
C SER A 239 13.24 -5.78 12.62
N LEU A 240 14.07 -4.98 11.95
CA LEU A 240 13.80 -3.56 11.74
C LEU A 240 12.49 -3.32 10.95
N PRO A 241 12.18 -4.05 9.86
CA PRO A 241 10.87 -3.98 9.20
C PRO A 241 9.70 -4.20 10.15
N THR A 242 9.75 -5.21 11.02
CA THR A 242 8.67 -5.50 11.97
C THR A 242 8.54 -4.40 13.02
N LYS A 243 9.65 -3.86 13.53
CA LYS A 243 9.64 -2.70 14.43
C LYS A 243 9.03 -1.46 13.77
N LEU A 244 9.40 -1.15 12.52
CA LEU A 244 8.85 -0.02 11.77
C LEU A 244 7.35 -0.22 11.48
N GLN A 245 6.93 -1.43 11.14
CA GLN A 245 5.53 -1.78 10.93
C GLN A 245 4.71 -1.62 12.22
N ASN A 246 5.24 -2.06 13.36
CA ASN A 246 4.58 -1.89 14.66
C ASN A 246 4.48 -0.41 15.04
N MET A 247 5.53 0.37 14.80
CA MET A 247 5.52 1.82 15.05
C MET A 247 4.50 2.54 14.18
N TYR A 248 4.40 2.18 12.90
CA TYR A 248 3.37 2.69 12.00
C TYR A 248 1.96 2.41 12.53
N GLN A 249 1.67 1.17 12.94
CA GLN A 249 0.36 0.84 13.50
C GLN A 249 0.06 1.60 14.79
N MET A 250 1.06 1.78 15.68
CA MET A 250 0.90 2.62 16.86
C MET A 250 0.55 4.07 16.49
N PHE A 251 1.26 4.68 15.53
CA PHE A 251 0.95 6.04 15.10
C PHE A 251 -0.45 6.17 14.50
N ARG A 252 -0.92 5.16 13.76
CA ARG A 252 -2.29 5.14 13.22
C ARG A 252 -3.36 5.20 14.30
N THR A 253 -3.12 4.62 15.48
CA THR A 253 -4.08 4.70 16.60
C THR A 253 -4.17 6.10 17.22
N VAL A 254 -3.17 6.94 17.01
CA VAL A 254 -3.10 8.30 17.57
C VAL A 254 -3.58 9.34 16.55
N ASP A 255 -3.02 9.30 15.34
CA ASP A 255 -3.35 10.20 14.24
C ASP A 255 -3.06 9.50 12.91
N GLU A 256 -4.11 9.02 12.25
CA GLU A 256 -3.98 8.28 10.99
C GLU A 256 -3.34 9.11 9.88
N ALA A 257 -3.68 10.40 9.76
CA ALA A 257 -3.17 11.27 8.71
C ALA A 257 -1.65 11.51 8.88
N GLN A 258 -1.20 11.78 10.11
CA GLN A 258 0.23 11.92 10.39
C GLN A 258 0.98 10.59 10.26
N ALA A 259 0.36 9.46 10.61
CA ALA A 259 0.96 8.15 10.39
C ALA A 259 1.18 7.88 8.91
N GLN A 260 0.23 8.25 8.03
CA GLN A 260 0.41 8.11 6.59
C GLN A 260 1.53 9.00 6.05
N ALA A 261 1.58 10.26 6.49
CA ALA A 261 2.66 11.17 6.12
C ALA A 261 4.03 10.62 6.57
N TRP A 262 4.13 10.10 7.79
CA TRP A 262 5.35 9.50 8.32
C TRP A 262 5.81 8.30 7.50
N ARG A 263 4.91 7.36 7.18
CA ARG A 263 5.24 6.19 6.37
C ARG A 263 5.62 6.58 4.94
N SER A 264 4.85 7.49 4.31
CA SER A 264 5.15 8.05 2.99
C SER A 264 6.56 8.67 2.95
N ASP A 265 6.90 9.56 3.90
CA ASP A 265 8.21 10.20 3.95
C ASP A 265 9.34 9.19 4.22
N THR A 266 9.11 8.21 5.10
CA THR A 266 10.10 7.15 5.39
C THR A 266 10.42 6.34 4.14
N VAL A 267 9.39 5.84 3.44
CA VAL A 267 9.55 5.07 2.20
C VAL A 267 10.17 5.94 1.10
N ARG A 268 9.67 7.17 0.91
CA ARG A 268 10.18 8.11 -0.10
C ARG A 268 11.66 8.43 0.12
N LEU A 269 12.07 8.74 1.34
CA LEU A 269 13.46 9.08 1.66
C LEU A 269 14.38 7.86 1.52
N ALA A 270 13.95 6.68 1.97
CA ALA A 270 14.71 5.46 1.80
C ALA A 270 14.89 5.08 0.32
N ASN A 271 13.91 5.42 -0.53
CA ASN A 271 13.92 5.09 -1.95
C ASN A 271 14.33 6.24 -2.87
N SER A 272 14.77 7.37 -2.31
CA SER A 272 15.11 8.57 -3.07
C SER A 272 16.29 8.34 -4.00
N ILE A 273 16.02 7.79 -5.19
CA ILE A 273 16.96 7.76 -6.30
C ILE A 273 16.80 9.10 -7.00
N VAL A 274 17.83 9.95 -6.91
CA VAL A 274 17.95 11.07 -7.84
C VAL A 274 18.07 10.45 -9.23
N PRO A 275 17.20 10.76 -10.21
CA PRO A 275 17.54 10.53 -11.60
C PRO A 275 18.77 11.40 -11.86
N LEU A 276 19.96 10.80 -11.87
CA LEU A 276 21.14 11.42 -12.43
C LEU A 276 20.84 11.57 -13.90
N ASN A 277 20.25 12.71 -14.29
CA ASN A 277 20.03 13.14 -15.68
C ASN A 277 20.22 11.99 -16.68
N GLU A 278 19.26 11.08 -16.78
CA GLU A 278 19.06 10.36 -18.04
C GLU A 278 18.38 11.35 -19.00
N ILE A 279 19.13 12.43 -19.30
CA ILE A 279 19.15 12.96 -20.64
C ILE A 279 19.83 11.85 -21.42
N ASP A 280 19.03 10.89 -21.85
CA ASP A 280 19.36 10.11 -23.03
C ASP A 280 19.74 11.15 -24.09
N ALA A 281 21.01 11.19 -24.49
CA ALA A 281 21.49 12.08 -25.54
C ALA A 281 20.80 11.79 -26.90
N ASN A 282 19.88 10.82 -26.94
CA ASN A 282 19.09 10.38 -28.08
C ASN A 282 17.56 10.41 -27.85
N ALA A 283 17.05 10.92 -26.71
CA ALA A 283 15.60 11.04 -26.52
C ALA A 283 15.04 12.14 -27.46
N PRO A 284 13.94 11.88 -28.19
CA PRO A 284 13.40 12.82 -29.15
C PRO A 284 12.98 14.12 -28.46
N LEU A 285 13.20 15.24 -29.16
CA LEU A 285 12.96 16.64 -28.81
C LEU A 285 11.56 17.00 -28.23
N SER A 286 10.65 16.04 -28.02
CA SER A 286 9.28 16.29 -27.56
C SER A 286 9.17 16.53 -26.04
N MET A 287 10.03 15.93 -25.22
CA MET A 287 9.88 16.02 -23.75
C MET A 287 10.46 17.33 -23.18
N ALA A 288 11.52 17.86 -23.78
CA ALA A 288 12.07 19.18 -23.44
C ALA A 288 11.08 20.31 -23.80
N ALA A 289 10.39 20.20 -24.94
CA ALA A 289 9.36 21.16 -25.35
C ALA A 289 8.11 21.11 -24.44
N ALA A 290 7.72 19.91 -23.97
CA ALA A 290 6.64 19.75 -22.99
C ALA A 290 6.97 20.38 -21.62
N THR A 291 8.25 20.32 -21.22
CA THR A 291 8.76 20.89 -19.97
C THR A 291 8.66 22.43 -19.97
N GLU A 292 8.90 23.07 -21.12
CA GLU A 292 8.82 24.52 -21.30
C GLU A 292 7.37 25.04 -21.41
N LEU A 293 6.48 24.27 -22.04
CA LEU A 293 5.04 24.60 -22.19
C LEU A 293 4.25 24.51 -20.87
N LEU A 294 4.65 23.62 -19.96
CA LEU A 294 3.96 23.39 -18.67
C LEU A 294 4.60 24.17 -17.51
N GLY A 295 5.66 24.95 -17.74
CA GLY A 295 6.36 25.69 -16.68
C GLY A 295 6.98 24.80 -15.60
N MET A 296 7.21 23.52 -15.91
CA MET A 296 7.89 22.60 -15.00
C MET A 296 9.40 22.85 -15.14
N SER A 297 10.05 23.29 -14.07
CA SER A 297 11.52 23.39 -14.07
C SER A 297 12.12 21.99 -14.30
N PRO A 298 13.24 21.85 -15.05
CA PRO A 298 13.94 20.57 -15.12
C PRO A 298 14.15 20.07 -13.68
N LYS A 299 13.71 18.83 -13.41
CA LYS A 299 13.77 18.19 -12.07
C LYS A 299 15.22 18.21 -11.60
N THR A 300 15.60 19.29 -10.92
CA THR A 300 16.91 19.43 -10.31
C THR A 300 16.95 18.44 -9.16
N PRO A 301 18.03 17.65 -8.99
CA PRO A 301 18.18 16.81 -7.82
C PRO A 301 18.04 17.65 -6.56
N ILE A 302 16.92 17.51 -5.85
CA ILE A 302 16.69 18.22 -4.58
C ILE A 302 17.60 17.64 -3.47
N VAL A 303 18.26 16.51 -3.74
CA VAL A 303 18.97 15.72 -2.72
C VAL A 303 20.40 15.41 -3.16
N GLY A 304 21.34 15.47 -2.20
CA GLY A 304 22.77 15.28 -2.44
C GLY A 304 23.17 13.83 -2.78
N PRO A 305 24.45 13.57 -3.12
CA PRO A 305 24.95 12.27 -3.56
C PRO A 305 24.68 11.09 -2.60
N GLU A 306 24.55 11.36 -1.30
CA GLU A 306 24.28 10.35 -0.27
C GLU A 306 22.89 9.72 -0.41
N ALA A 307 21.90 10.46 -0.92
CA ALA A 307 20.57 9.91 -1.15
C ALA A 307 20.53 8.88 -2.28
N TYR A 308 21.36 9.06 -3.31
CA TYR A 308 21.51 8.07 -4.38
C TYR A 308 22.01 6.73 -3.83
N LEU A 309 23.02 6.77 -2.95
CA LEU A 309 23.56 5.57 -2.33
C LEU A 309 22.51 4.85 -1.47
N LEU A 310 21.69 5.60 -0.73
CA LEU A 310 20.62 5.02 0.08
C LEU A 310 19.52 4.39 -0.79
N GLY A 311 19.08 5.08 -1.85
CA GLY A 311 18.07 4.58 -2.79
C GLY A 311 18.49 3.30 -3.49
N GLU A 312 19.72 3.22 -4.00
CA GLU A 312 20.27 2.00 -4.61
C GLU A 312 20.40 0.85 -3.61
N ARG A 313 20.83 1.14 -2.37
CA ARG A 313 20.86 0.14 -1.30
C ARG A 313 19.46 -0.39 -0.99
N SER A 314 18.45 0.47 -0.88
CA SER A 314 17.06 0.06 -0.68
C SER A 314 16.54 -0.80 -1.82
N LYS A 315 16.88 -0.45 -3.06
CA LYS A 315 16.50 -1.21 -4.26
C LYS A 315 17.13 -2.60 -4.25
N GLN A 316 18.42 -2.70 -3.96
CA GLN A 316 19.10 -3.98 -3.83
C GLN A 316 18.54 -4.81 -2.67
N ALA A 317 18.24 -4.16 -1.54
CA ALA A 317 17.62 -4.78 -0.39
C ALA A 317 16.24 -5.38 -0.72
N ARG A 318 15.38 -4.68 -1.46
CA ARG A 318 14.11 -5.24 -1.94
C ARG A 318 14.33 -6.48 -2.80
N ARG A 319 15.27 -6.43 -3.75
CA ARG A 319 15.57 -7.55 -4.65
C ARG A 319 16.02 -8.79 -3.88
N SER A 320 16.92 -8.62 -2.93
CA SER A 320 17.40 -9.72 -2.10
C SER A 320 16.36 -10.20 -1.07
N ALA A 321 15.45 -9.34 -0.59
CA ALA A 321 14.31 -9.77 0.23
C ALA A 321 13.38 -10.70 -0.55
N VAL A 322 13.00 -10.30 -1.77
CA VAL A 322 12.07 -11.10 -2.57
C VAL A 322 12.68 -12.39 -3.08
N GLU A 323 13.99 -12.43 -3.37
CA GLU A 323 14.69 -13.67 -3.72
C GLU A 323 14.61 -14.70 -2.58
N ARG A 324 14.91 -14.28 -1.34
CA ARG A 324 14.80 -15.15 -0.16
C ARG A 324 13.37 -15.64 0.06
N LEU A 325 12.39 -14.74 -0.08
CA LEU A 325 10.98 -15.08 0.04
C LEU A 325 10.56 -16.12 -1.00
N VAL A 326 10.90 -15.90 -2.28
CA VAL A 326 10.59 -16.84 -3.36
C VAL A 326 11.20 -18.21 -3.11
N SER A 327 12.47 -18.28 -2.68
CA SER A 327 13.11 -19.55 -2.32
C SER A 327 12.36 -20.24 -1.19
N SER A 328 12.00 -19.52 -0.12
CA SER A 328 11.22 -20.08 0.99
C SER A 328 9.84 -20.59 0.56
N ILE A 329 9.17 -19.92 -0.38
CA ILE A 329 7.86 -20.35 -0.89
C ILE A 329 8.02 -21.65 -1.70
N LEU A 330 9.02 -21.71 -2.58
CA LEU A 330 9.32 -22.89 -3.40
C LEU A 330 9.67 -24.12 -2.55
N ASP A 331 10.37 -23.93 -1.43
CA ASP A 331 10.74 -25.01 -0.49
C ASP A 331 9.55 -25.43 0.40
N GLY A 332 8.52 -24.59 0.49
CA GLY A 332 7.31 -24.77 1.29
C GLY A 332 6.18 -25.53 0.59
N PRO A 333 4.91 -25.23 0.90
CA PRO A 333 3.73 -25.92 0.33
C PRO A 333 3.64 -25.86 -1.21
N MET A 334 4.27 -24.86 -1.83
CA MET A 334 4.31 -24.72 -3.30
C MET A 334 4.83 -25.99 -3.97
N ARG A 335 5.85 -26.64 -3.40
CA ARG A 335 6.47 -27.86 -3.97
C ARG A 335 5.49 -29.00 -4.26
N LEU A 336 4.40 -29.09 -3.49
CA LEU A 336 3.38 -30.13 -3.63
C LEU A 336 2.52 -29.94 -4.89
N MET A 337 2.57 -28.75 -5.49
CA MET A 337 1.80 -28.37 -6.67
C MET A 337 2.65 -28.28 -7.93
N LEU A 338 3.98 -28.41 -7.82
CA LEU A 338 4.90 -28.27 -8.96
C LEU A 338 5.06 -29.58 -9.72
N ARG A 339 5.11 -29.49 -11.04
CA ARG A 339 5.45 -30.66 -11.86
C ARG A 339 6.95 -30.93 -11.80
N GLU A 340 7.32 -32.15 -12.17
CA GLU A 340 8.72 -32.50 -12.39
C GLU A 340 9.29 -31.68 -13.56
N LEU A 341 10.53 -31.22 -13.38
CA LEU A 341 11.26 -30.45 -14.38
C LEU A 341 12.21 -31.39 -15.14
N SER A 342 12.36 -31.12 -16.44
CA SER A 342 13.13 -31.96 -17.36
C SER A 342 14.62 -31.63 -17.34
N SER A 343 14.99 -30.42 -16.90
CA SER A 343 16.40 -30.00 -16.86
C SER A 343 16.70 -28.93 -15.79
N PRO A 344 17.97 -28.77 -15.39
CA PRO A 344 18.39 -27.68 -14.51
C PRO A 344 18.10 -26.29 -15.10
N GLU A 345 18.27 -26.10 -16.41
CA GLU A 345 18.00 -24.82 -17.08
C GLU A 345 16.52 -24.43 -17.00
N GLU A 346 15.63 -25.42 -17.00
CA GLU A 346 14.20 -25.20 -16.79
C GLU A 346 13.91 -24.75 -15.35
N ALA A 347 14.61 -25.32 -14.36
CA ALA A 347 14.52 -24.90 -12.96
C ALA A 347 15.01 -23.46 -12.76
N ASP A 348 16.14 -23.10 -13.39
CA ASP A 348 16.67 -21.75 -13.38
C ASP A 348 15.67 -20.77 -14.01
N ARG A 349 15.07 -21.13 -15.16
CA ARG A 349 14.05 -20.31 -15.80
C ARG A 349 12.80 -20.14 -14.93
N ARG A 350 12.30 -21.22 -14.32
CA ARG A 350 11.14 -21.17 -13.41
C ARG A 350 11.39 -20.18 -12.28
N ASN A 351 12.57 -20.26 -11.66
CA ASN A 351 12.94 -19.40 -10.53
C ASN A 351 13.12 -17.93 -11.00
N GLN A 352 13.81 -17.71 -12.12
CA GLN A 352 14.07 -16.37 -12.65
C GLN A 352 12.76 -15.64 -12.97
N VAL A 353 11.80 -16.31 -13.62
CA VAL A 353 10.52 -15.69 -14.00
C VAL A 353 9.75 -15.21 -12.76
N ILE A 354 9.64 -16.04 -11.71
CA ILE A 354 8.88 -15.66 -10.51
C ILE A 354 9.61 -14.59 -9.67
N ILE A 355 10.94 -14.64 -9.62
CA ILE A 355 11.76 -13.60 -8.98
C ILE A 355 11.54 -12.25 -9.68
N ASP A 356 11.53 -12.22 -11.01
CA ASP A 356 11.32 -10.98 -11.74
C ASP A 356 9.91 -10.41 -11.53
N ILE A 357 8.88 -11.26 -11.42
CA ILE A 357 7.52 -10.85 -11.04
C ILE A 357 7.50 -10.19 -9.65
N TYR A 358 8.14 -10.81 -8.66
CA TYR A 358 8.20 -10.29 -7.30
C TYR A 358 9.02 -9.01 -7.20
N ARG A 359 10.14 -8.91 -7.94
CA ARG A 359 10.95 -7.68 -8.01
C ARG A 359 10.16 -6.50 -8.57
N SER A 360 9.46 -6.69 -9.69
CA SER A 360 8.62 -5.63 -10.26
C SER A 360 7.50 -5.21 -9.30
N THR A 361 6.95 -6.15 -8.54
CA THR A 361 5.94 -5.83 -7.51
C THR A 361 6.54 -5.03 -6.36
N ALA A 362 7.72 -5.41 -5.86
CA ALA A 362 8.39 -4.69 -4.80
C ALA A 362 8.79 -3.28 -5.23
N GLU A 363 9.13 -3.08 -6.51
CA GLU A 363 9.34 -1.76 -7.11
C GLU A 363 8.03 -0.95 -7.10
N LEU A 364 6.94 -1.49 -7.65
CA LEU A 364 5.63 -0.82 -7.63
C LEU A 364 5.15 -0.49 -6.20
N ALA A 365 5.33 -1.41 -5.25
CA ALA A 365 4.94 -1.22 -3.86
C ALA A 365 5.71 -0.04 -3.24
N ALA A 366 7.01 0.10 -3.52
CA ALA A 366 7.78 1.24 -3.02
C ALA A 366 7.25 2.58 -3.56
N GLU A 367 6.76 2.62 -4.79
CA GLU A 367 6.14 3.82 -5.39
C GLU A 367 4.76 4.10 -4.78
N CYS A 368 3.89 3.08 -4.73
CA CYS A 368 2.55 3.16 -4.14
C CYS A 368 2.60 3.59 -2.67
N TRP A 369 3.59 3.09 -1.92
CA TRP A 369 3.81 3.45 -0.52
C TRP A 369 4.77 4.63 -0.32
N ALA A 370 5.16 5.35 -1.37
CA ALA A 370 5.72 6.68 -1.23
C ALA A 370 4.62 7.76 -1.28
N ASP A 371 3.45 7.47 -1.86
CA ASP A 371 2.24 8.30 -1.78
C ASP A 371 1.63 8.25 -0.36
N ARG A 372 0.81 9.24 0.03
CA ARG A 372 0.10 9.37 1.31
C ARG A 372 -1.17 8.52 1.42
N SER A 373 -1.57 7.88 0.33
CA SER A 373 -2.69 6.95 0.34
C SER A 373 -2.41 5.71 1.19
N LEU A 374 -3.50 5.14 1.71
CA LEU A 374 -3.50 3.81 2.31
C LEU A 374 -3.96 2.80 1.27
N TRP A 375 -3.33 1.63 1.26
CA TRP A 375 -3.71 0.53 0.40
C TRP A 375 -4.32 -0.61 1.19
N GLU A 376 -5.35 -1.25 0.62
CA GLU A 376 -6.06 -2.37 1.24
C GLU A 376 -6.34 -3.46 0.19
N ILE A 377 -6.13 -4.72 0.57
CA ILE A 377 -6.66 -5.89 -0.15
C ILE A 377 -7.85 -6.47 0.60
N ARG A 378 -8.79 -7.06 -0.13
CA ARG A 378 -9.93 -7.79 0.46
C ARG A 378 -9.84 -9.27 0.15
N GLY A 379 -9.60 -10.07 1.18
CA GLY A 379 -9.59 -11.52 1.11
C GLY A 379 -10.99 -12.11 1.18
N LEU A 380 -11.05 -13.43 1.34
CA LEU A 380 -12.29 -14.20 1.36
C LEU A 380 -13.21 -13.81 2.54
N ASP A 381 -12.64 -13.35 3.65
CA ASP A 381 -13.37 -12.86 4.84
C ASP A 381 -14.27 -11.66 4.54
N LYS A 382 -13.89 -10.85 3.54
CA LYS A 382 -14.64 -9.66 3.09
C LYS A 382 -15.47 -9.91 1.84
N LEU A 383 -15.28 -11.05 1.16
CA LEU A 383 -15.94 -11.40 -0.09
C LEU A 383 -16.94 -12.53 0.15
N GLY A 384 -18.21 -12.18 0.41
CA GLY A 384 -19.26 -13.16 0.69
C GLY A 384 -19.80 -13.87 -0.56
N THR A 385 -20.37 -13.10 -1.49
CA THR A 385 -21.14 -13.66 -2.62
C THR A 385 -20.75 -12.96 -3.91
N PHE A 386 -20.62 -13.73 -4.99
CA PHE A 386 -20.30 -13.19 -6.30
C PHE A 386 -21.55 -12.61 -6.97
N HIS A 387 -21.39 -11.43 -7.56
CA HIS A 387 -22.44 -10.76 -8.33
C HIS A 387 -21.90 -10.32 -9.68
N TRP A 388 -22.50 -10.81 -10.77
CA TRP A 388 -22.01 -10.60 -12.13
C TRP A 388 -21.90 -9.11 -12.53
N HIS A 389 -22.82 -8.29 -12.04
CA HIS A 389 -22.86 -6.84 -12.33
C HIS A 389 -22.06 -5.99 -11.35
N THR A 390 -21.37 -6.60 -10.38
CA THR A 390 -20.46 -5.83 -9.53
C THR A 390 -19.16 -5.58 -10.27
N GLU A 391 -18.77 -4.33 -10.37
CA GLU A 391 -17.48 -3.94 -10.97
C GLU A 391 -16.29 -4.37 -10.10
N THR A 392 -16.50 -5.05 -8.97
CA THR A 392 -15.45 -5.38 -7.99
C THR A 392 -14.74 -6.69 -8.25
N LEU A 393 -15.45 -7.70 -8.79
CA LEU A 393 -14.95 -9.06 -8.94
C LEU A 393 -15.16 -9.56 -10.36
N THR A 394 -14.20 -10.32 -10.85
CA THR A 394 -14.26 -11.02 -12.13
C THR A 394 -14.11 -12.53 -11.90
N PRO A 395 -14.92 -13.37 -12.57
CA PRO A 395 -14.73 -14.81 -12.49
C PRO A 395 -13.47 -15.20 -13.27
N HIS A 396 -12.70 -16.15 -12.75
CA HIS A 396 -11.53 -16.69 -13.44
C HIS A 396 -11.89 -17.31 -14.81
N ASN A 397 -10.94 -17.32 -15.74
CA ASN A 397 -11.11 -17.85 -17.11
C ASN A 397 -11.54 -19.33 -17.21
N PHE A 398 -11.48 -20.08 -16.12
CA PHE A 398 -11.97 -21.46 -16.06
C PHE A 398 -13.49 -21.56 -15.84
N HIS A 399 -14.14 -20.46 -15.47
CA HIS A 399 -15.59 -20.36 -15.51
C HIS A 399 -16.08 -20.23 -16.94
N ILE A 400 -17.16 -20.93 -17.27
CA ILE A 400 -17.92 -20.65 -18.48
C ILE A 400 -18.71 -19.36 -18.20
N PRO A 401 -18.65 -18.33 -19.07
CA PRO A 401 -19.37 -17.08 -18.84
C PRO A 401 -20.88 -17.32 -18.79
N GLU A 402 -21.44 -17.33 -17.58
CA GLU A 402 -22.87 -17.59 -17.35
C GLU A 402 -23.38 -16.73 -16.18
N ASP A 403 -24.58 -16.16 -16.35
CA ASP A 403 -25.30 -15.45 -15.27
C ASP A 403 -25.61 -16.34 -14.06
N ARG A 404 -25.44 -17.67 -14.21
CA ARG A 404 -25.68 -18.69 -13.18
C ARG A 404 -24.73 -18.61 -11.99
N LEU A 405 -23.61 -17.89 -12.13
CA LEU A 405 -22.68 -17.62 -11.03
C LEU A 405 -23.22 -16.55 -10.06
N ASN A 406 -24.20 -15.75 -10.48
CA ASN A 406 -24.73 -14.67 -9.65
C ASN A 406 -25.41 -15.23 -8.38
N GLY A 407 -25.02 -14.69 -7.22
CA GLY A 407 -25.52 -15.15 -5.92
C GLY A 407 -24.82 -16.38 -5.35
N LYS A 408 -23.74 -16.86 -6.00
CA LYS A 408 -22.97 -18.03 -5.53
C LYS A 408 -21.80 -17.62 -4.63
N ALA A 409 -21.41 -18.54 -3.75
CA ALA A 409 -20.32 -18.31 -2.81
C ALA A 409 -18.97 -18.19 -3.55
N VAL A 410 -18.14 -17.26 -3.11
CA VAL A 410 -16.73 -17.22 -3.52
C VAL A 410 -16.00 -18.36 -2.79
N LEU A 411 -15.25 -19.18 -3.52
CA LEU A 411 -14.47 -20.30 -2.97
C LEU A 411 -12.99 -19.96 -2.87
N VAL A 412 -12.46 -19.27 -3.89
CA VAL A 412 -11.06 -18.87 -3.97
C VAL A 412 -10.96 -17.44 -4.48
N VAL A 413 -10.13 -16.64 -3.85
CA VAL A 413 -9.70 -15.32 -4.31
C VAL A 413 -8.33 -15.50 -4.94
N ILE A 414 -8.26 -15.57 -6.27
CA ILE A 414 -6.98 -15.72 -6.98
C ILE A 414 -6.18 -14.43 -6.91
N GLN A 415 -6.84 -13.31 -7.23
CA GLN A 415 -6.31 -11.96 -7.04
C GLN A 415 -7.30 -11.19 -6.17
N PRO A 416 -6.87 -10.61 -5.04
CA PRO A 416 -7.75 -9.79 -4.24
C PRO A 416 -8.01 -8.47 -4.96
N PRO A 417 -9.22 -7.89 -4.85
CA PRO A 417 -9.43 -6.51 -5.27
C PRO A 417 -8.55 -5.59 -4.42
N LEU A 418 -7.97 -4.58 -5.07
CA LEU A 418 -7.05 -3.61 -4.47
C LEU A 418 -7.74 -2.26 -4.36
N TYR A 419 -7.74 -1.70 -3.16
CA TYR A 419 -8.36 -0.43 -2.83
C TYR A 419 -7.32 0.58 -2.38
N ARG A 420 -7.58 1.84 -2.70
CA ARG A 420 -6.81 3.01 -2.27
C ARG A 420 -7.72 3.95 -1.49
N TRP A 421 -7.24 4.36 -0.32
CA TRP A 421 -7.96 5.20 0.62
C TRP A 421 -7.17 6.49 0.85
N GLY A 422 -7.87 7.61 0.76
CA GLY A 422 -7.22 8.92 0.84
C GLY A 422 -6.64 9.37 -0.49
N ASP A 423 -6.36 10.66 -0.55
CA ASP A 423 -5.70 11.33 -1.66
C ASP A 423 -4.57 12.22 -1.10
N GLU A 424 -3.92 13.01 -1.96
CA GLU A 424 -2.90 13.98 -1.55
C GLU A 424 -3.42 15.00 -0.51
N ALA A 425 -4.74 15.22 -0.47
CA ALA A 425 -5.42 16.09 0.48
C ALA A 425 -5.86 15.36 1.76
N LEU A 426 -5.42 14.11 1.98
CA LEU A 426 -5.72 13.28 3.14
C LEU A 426 -7.23 13.01 3.32
N GLN A 427 -7.97 12.94 2.21
CA GLN A 427 -9.40 12.70 2.22
C GLN A 427 -9.74 11.21 2.28
N TYR A 428 -9.67 10.60 3.45
CA TYR A 428 -9.89 9.16 3.66
C TYR A 428 -11.36 8.68 3.57
N HIS A 429 -12.26 9.48 3.01
CA HIS A 429 -13.68 9.12 2.91
C HIS A 429 -14.06 8.42 1.60
N LEU A 430 -13.10 8.27 0.68
CA LEU A 430 -13.29 7.62 -0.61
C LEU A 430 -12.53 6.29 -0.62
N ASP A 431 -13.30 5.21 -0.71
CA ASP A 431 -12.81 3.86 -0.95
C ASP A 431 -12.74 3.65 -2.46
N LEU A 432 -11.57 3.94 -3.05
CA LEU A 432 -11.38 3.82 -4.50
C LEU A 432 -10.84 2.45 -4.84
N MET A 433 -11.63 1.66 -5.55
CA MET A 433 -11.13 0.41 -6.13
C MET A 433 -10.19 0.74 -7.30
N VAL A 434 -8.93 0.33 -7.18
CA VAL A 434 -7.89 0.52 -8.20
C VAL A 434 -7.78 -0.69 -9.12
N ALA A 435 -7.90 -1.90 -8.57
CA ALA A 435 -7.87 -3.13 -9.36
C ALA A 435 -8.97 -4.09 -8.90
N GLN A 436 -9.59 -4.76 -9.88
CA GLN A 436 -10.61 -5.78 -9.64
C GLN A 436 -10.00 -7.05 -9.07
N GLY A 437 -10.80 -7.76 -8.28
CA GLY A 437 -10.47 -9.10 -7.83
C GLY A 437 -10.77 -10.14 -8.90
N THR A 438 -10.04 -11.25 -8.88
CA THR A 438 -10.32 -12.44 -9.70
C THR A 438 -10.63 -13.61 -8.79
N VAL A 439 -11.77 -14.27 -9.00
CA VAL A 439 -12.29 -15.28 -8.08
C VAL A 439 -12.70 -16.59 -8.77
N ILE A 440 -12.71 -17.66 -7.98
CA ILE A 440 -13.42 -18.90 -8.28
C ILE A 440 -14.68 -18.94 -7.44
N VAL A 441 -15.80 -19.19 -8.10
CA VAL A 441 -17.13 -19.22 -7.53
C VAL A 441 -17.64 -20.68 -7.48
N GLU A 442 -18.51 -20.99 -6.54
CA GLU A 442 -19.16 -22.28 -6.41
C GLU A 442 -19.95 -22.67 -7.67
N ASP A 443 -19.83 -23.94 -8.08
CA ASP A 443 -20.52 -24.48 -9.24
C ASP A 443 -22.04 -24.40 -9.05
N PRO A 444 -22.80 -23.78 -9.96
CA PRO A 444 -24.25 -23.83 -9.90
C PRO A 444 -24.72 -25.26 -10.11
N ALA A 445 -25.42 -25.81 -9.10
CA ALA A 445 -26.05 -27.13 -9.16
C ALA A 445 -26.71 -27.38 -10.54
N PRO A 446 -26.53 -28.58 -11.13
CA PRO A 446 -27.15 -28.91 -12.40
C PRO A 446 -28.67 -28.83 -12.23
N THR A 447 -29.29 -27.95 -13.03
CA THR A 447 -30.75 -27.81 -13.13
C THR A 447 -31.40 -29.03 -13.75
#